data_AF-A0A2T4IIL0-F1
#
_entry.id   AF-A0A2T4IIL0-F1
#
_cell.length_a   1.000
_cell.length_b   1.000
_cell.length_c   1.000
_cell.angle_alpha   90.00
_cell.angle_beta   90.00
_cell.angle_gamma   90.00
#
_symmetry.space_group_name_H-M   'P 1'
#
loop_
_entity.id
_entity.type
_entity.pdbx_description
1 polymer ?
#
loop_
_entity_poly.entity_id
_entity_poly.type
_entity_poly.pdbx_seq_one_letter_code
_entity_poly.pdbx_strand_id
1 'polypeptide(L)'
;MEPRLLSHALLCAALLTPLAAAAQGGGRTIYCCEDDNGRPVCGDVLPGMCYGKAYREISPQGTVRRFVAAPLTPEEVARRQAAEQRRKAEEARALQQRRLDAALLETYPTLSELDARRERALAEVETGLGDVRQRLAELTLRRDRLAQETEFYRNGEVPRELADELRTVEGELAAQRSIIDAKNREAAAVRARFEEDRRRYIELTRDDPRRR
;
A
#
# COMPACT_ATOMS: atom_id res chain seq x y z
N MET A 1 35.35 -2.25 68.02
CA MET A 1 34.02 -2.80 68.36
C MET A 1 33.72 -3.88 67.32
N GLU A 2 34.40 -5.01 67.47
CA GLU A 2 34.00 -6.16 68.31
C GLU A 2 33.09 -7.11 67.50
N PRO A 3 33.66 -8.23 67.01
CA PRO A 3 33.03 -9.24 66.16
C PRO A 3 32.48 -10.41 66.99
N ARG A 4 31.64 -11.26 66.39
CA ARG A 4 31.38 -12.64 66.88
C ARG A 4 31.30 -13.55 65.66
N LEU A 5 32.37 -14.22 65.24
CA LEU A 5 32.95 -15.45 65.80
C LEU A 5 31.90 -16.54 66.04
N LEU A 6 31.92 -17.56 65.18
CA LEU A 6 31.82 -18.95 65.58
C LEU A 6 32.70 -19.77 64.63
N SER A 7 33.88 -20.09 65.14
CA SER A 7 34.78 -21.15 64.68
C SER A 7 34.04 -22.48 64.59
N HIS A 8 34.42 -23.35 63.66
CA HIS A 8 34.89 -24.72 63.92
C HIS A 8 35.77 -25.14 62.74
N ALA A 9 37.06 -25.28 63.01
CA ALA A 9 37.99 -26.02 62.18
C ALA A 9 37.86 -27.51 62.53
N LEU A 10 37.90 -28.41 61.54
CA LEU A 10 38.81 -29.57 61.55
C LEU A 10 38.75 -30.41 60.26
N LEU A 11 39.97 -30.65 59.74
CA LEU A 11 40.51 -31.90 59.19
C LEU A 11 40.03 -32.50 57.84
N CYS A 12 40.98 -32.47 56.90
CA CYS A 12 41.48 -33.58 56.07
C CYS A 12 40.51 -34.50 55.32
N ALA A 13 40.55 -34.42 53.97
CA ALA A 13 41.00 -35.53 53.13
C ALA A 13 41.08 -35.09 51.67
N ALA A 14 42.27 -35.21 51.08
CA ALA A 14 42.46 -35.17 49.64
C ALA A 14 41.73 -36.37 49.02
N LEU A 15 40.74 -36.08 48.18
CA LEU A 15 40.16 -37.04 47.24
C LEU A 15 40.16 -36.36 45.88
N LEU A 16 41.16 -36.72 45.07
CA LEU A 16 41.12 -36.61 43.63
C LEU A 16 39.88 -37.40 43.15
N THR A 17 38.77 -36.72 42.96
CA THR A 17 37.63 -37.26 42.23
C THR A 17 37.81 -36.93 40.75
N PRO A 18 37.80 -37.93 39.87
CA PRO A 18 37.96 -37.71 38.45
C PRO A 18 36.77 -36.90 37.95
N LEU A 19 37.09 -35.87 37.16
CA LEU A 19 36.14 -35.16 36.32
C LEU A 19 35.50 -36.22 35.39
N ALA A 20 34.32 -36.71 35.77
CA ALA A 20 33.51 -37.53 34.90
C ALA A 20 33.15 -36.65 33.70
N ALA A 21 33.91 -36.82 32.61
CA ALA A 21 33.50 -36.40 31.30
C ALA A 21 32.11 -37.01 31.07
N ALA A 22 31.07 -36.19 31.17
CA ALA A 22 29.78 -36.51 30.59
C ALA A 22 30.04 -36.65 29.09
N ALA A 23 30.32 -37.89 28.68
CA ALA A 23 30.32 -38.29 27.30
C ALA A 23 28.98 -37.85 26.72
N GLN A 24 29.01 -36.80 25.90
CA GLN A 24 27.92 -36.42 25.02
C GLN A 24 27.52 -37.70 24.29
N GLY A 25 26.35 -38.24 24.64
CA GLY A 25 25.81 -39.43 24.00
C GLY A 25 25.48 -39.13 22.54
N GLY A 26 26.50 -39.18 21.68
CA GLY A 26 26.38 -39.34 20.25
C GLY A 26 25.82 -40.72 19.95
N GLY A 27 24.58 -40.98 20.37
CA GLY A 27 23.88 -42.20 20.03
C GLY A 27 23.75 -42.26 18.50
N ARG A 28 24.16 -43.39 17.91
CA ARG A 28 24.01 -43.65 16.46
C ARG A 28 22.59 -43.27 16.02
N THR A 29 22.47 -42.40 15.03
CA THR A 29 21.16 -42.02 14.47
C THR A 29 20.96 -42.82 13.19
N ILE A 30 19.84 -43.53 13.10
CA ILE A 30 19.49 -44.35 11.93
C ILE A 30 18.53 -43.54 11.07
N TYR A 31 18.86 -43.37 9.80
CA TYR A 31 18.03 -42.65 8.84
C TYR A 31 17.21 -43.65 8.02
N CYS A 32 15.89 -43.49 8.00
CA CYS A 32 14.98 -44.39 7.29
C CYS A 32 14.03 -43.63 6.36
N CYS A 33 13.91 -44.05 5.10
CA CYS A 33 12.87 -43.59 4.18
C CYS A 33 12.10 -44.76 3.58
N GLU A 34 11.12 -44.48 2.74
CA GLU A 34 10.42 -45.47 1.93
C GLU A 34 10.98 -45.47 0.50
N ASP A 35 11.28 -46.67 -0.03
CA ASP A 35 11.64 -46.85 -1.44
C ASP A 35 10.43 -46.65 -2.36
N ASP A 36 10.62 -46.73 -3.69
CA ASP A 36 9.53 -46.56 -4.66
C ASP A 36 8.45 -47.65 -4.57
N ASN A 37 8.72 -48.76 -3.89
CA ASN A 37 7.78 -49.86 -3.63
C ASN A 37 7.17 -49.78 -2.22
N GLY A 38 7.41 -48.70 -1.47
CA GLY A 38 6.92 -48.50 -0.10
C GLY A 38 7.65 -49.32 0.97
N ARG A 39 8.82 -49.90 0.67
CA ARG A 39 9.61 -50.67 1.65
C ARG A 39 10.53 -49.74 2.44
N PRO A 40 10.68 -49.94 3.76
CA PRO A 40 11.56 -49.13 4.58
C PRO A 40 13.03 -49.43 4.28
N VAL A 41 13.80 -48.40 3.95
CA VAL A 41 15.25 -48.48 3.75
C VAL A 41 15.94 -47.61 4.79
N CYS A 42 16.79 -48.24 5.60
CA CYS A 42 17.44 -47.63 6.76
C CYS A 42 18.97 -47.74 6.68
N GLY A 43 19.69 -46.75 7.20
CA GLY A 43 21.15 -46.79 7.31
C GLY A 43 21.69 -45.87 8.40
N ASP A 44 22.93 -46.10 8.82
CA ASP A 44 23.66 -45.22 9.75
C ASP A 44 24.01 -43.85 9.12
N VAL A 45 23.96 -43.77 7.78
CA VAL A 45 24.06 -42.55 6.97
C VAL A 45 22.84 -42.51 6.06
N LEU A 46 22.31 -41.31 5.76
CA LEU A 46 21.15 -41.13 4.88
C LEU A 46 21.39 -41.83 3.52
N PRO A 47 20.65 -42.92 3.22
CA PRO A 47 20.82 -43.65 1.97
C PRO A 47 20.56 -42.75 0.76
N GLY A 48 21.32 -42.91 -0.33
CA GLY A 48 21.19 -42.05 -1.51
C GLY A 48 19.79 -42.05 -2.15
N MET A 49 19.06 -43.17 -2.06
CA MET A 49 17.67 -43.26 -2.53
C MET A 49 16.67 -42.44 -1.71
N CYS A 50 17.05 -42.02 -0.49
CA CYS A 50 16.24 -41.17 0.37
C CYS A 50 16.42 -39.67 0.03
N TYR A 51 17.36 -39.31 -0.85
CA TYR A 51 17.54 -37.92 -1.26
C TYR A 51 16.29 -37.40 -1.98
N GLY A 52 15.79 -36.24 -1.53
CA GLY A 52 14.56 -35.65 -2.07
C GLY A 52 13.25 -36.31 -1.61
N LYS A 53 13.31 -37.31 -0.72
CA LYS A 53 12.12 -37.94 -0.12
C LYS A 53 11.98 -37.54 1.35
N ALA A 54 10.82 -37.83 1.92
CA ALA A 54 10.65 -37.76 3.36
C ALA A 54 11.45 -38.90 4.03
N TYR A 55 12.09 -38.61 5.16
CA TYR A 55 12.81 -39.60 5.94
C TYR A 55 12.66 -39.37 7.45
N ARG A 56 12.90 -40.41 8.24
CA ARG A 56 12.86 -40.43 9.70
C ARG A 56 14.26 -40.62 10.25
N GLU A 57 14.60 -39.86 11.27
CA GLU A 57 15.76 -40.09 12.13
C GLU A 57 15.29 -40.91 13.33
N ILE A 58 15.85 -42.08 13.52
CA ILE A 58 15.45 -43.06 14.53
C ILE A 58 16.60 -43.29 15.51
N SER A 59 16.30 -43.41 16.79
CA SER A 59 17.27 -43.82 17.81
C SER A 59 17.66 -45.30 17.66
N PRO A 60 18.79 -45.74 18.25
CA PRO A 60 19.15 -47.16 18.28
C PRO A 60 18.07 -48.06 18.92
N GLN A 61 17.21 -47.49 19.77
CA GLN A 61 16.09 -48.17 20.43
C GLN A 61 14.82 -48.21 19.57
N GLY A 62 14.87 -47.76 18.30
CA GLY A 62 13.73 -47.80 17.38
C GLY A 62 12.73 -46.64 17.55
N THR A 63 13.03 -45.64 18.38
CA THR A 63 12.16 -44.48 18.58
C THR A 63 12.43 -43.40 17.54
N VAL A 64 11.39 -42.90 16.85
CA VAL A 64 11.54 -41.78 15.91
C VAL A 64 11.88 -40.50 16.68
N ARG A 65 13.06 -39.94 16.41
CA ARG A 65 13.55 -38.69 16.98
C ARG A 65 13.11 -37.48 16.17
N ARG A 66 13.11 -37.59 14.85
CA ARG A 66 12.75 -36.51 13.93
C ARG A 66 12.17 -37.07 12.65
N PHE A 67 11.16 -36.40 12.10
CA PHE A 67 10.66 -36.64 10.74
C PHE A 67 11.03 -35.44 9.88
N VAL A 68 11.64 -35.69 8.73
CA VAL A 68 11.98 -34.70 7.71
C VAL A 68 11.08 -34.95 6.52
N ALA A 69 10.22 -33.99 6.20
CA ALA A 69 9.34 -34.07 5.04
C ALA A 69 10.15 -33.97 3.74
N ALA A 70 9.58 -34.48 2.64
CA ALA A 70 10.14 -34.27 1.31
C ALA A 70 10.22 -32.76 0.99
N PRO A 71 11.21 -32.32 0.20
CA PRO A 71 11.20 -30.98 -0.37
C PRO A 71 9.88 -30.73 -1.10
N LEU A 72 9.34 -29.51 -0.95
CA LEU A 72 8.12 -29.12 -1.65
C LEU A 72 8.32 -29.28 -3.16
N THR A 73 7.27 -29.73 -3.84
CA THR A 73 7.26 -29.75 -5.31
C THR A 73 7.36 -28.32 -5.86
N PRO A 74 7.87 -28.12 -7.08
CA PRO A 74 7.91 -26.80 -7.71
C PRO A 74 6.55 -26.09 -7.72
N GLU A 75 5.45 -26.84 -7.88
CA GLU A 75 4.09 -26.31 -7.84
C GLU A 75 3.68 -25.86 -6.42
N GLU A 76 4.01 -26.62 -5.39
CA GLU A 76 3.74 -26.23 -4.00
C GLU A 76 4.57 -25.01 -3.56
N VAL A 77 5.83 -24.92 -4.01
CA VAL A 77 6.66 -23.74 -3.83
C VAL A 77 6.02 -22.52 -4.51
N ALA A 78 5.62 -22.65 -5.77
CA ALA A 78 4.97 -21.57 -6.52
C ALA A 78 3.66 -21.12 -5.85
N ARG A 79 2.82 -22.06 -5.39
CA ARG A 79 1.58 -21.76 -4.66
C ARG A 79 1.84 -21.02 -3.36
N ARG A 80 2.84 -21.46 -2.57
CA ARG A 80 3.22 -20.80 -1.31
C ARG A 80 3.74 -19.38 -1.56
N GLN A 81 4.59 -19.20 -2.58
CA GLN A 81 5.09 -17.89 -2.96
C GLN A 81 3.96 -16.97 -3.42
N ALA A 82 3.04 -17.44 -4.26
CA ALA A 82 1.89 -16.66 -4.70
C ALA A 82 0.99 -16.23 -3.52
N ALA A 83 0.74 -17.12 -2.56
CA ALA A 83 -0.02 -16.80 -1.35
C ALA A 83 0.71 -15.77 -0.48
N GLU A 84 2.03 -15.89 -0.32
CA GLU A 84 2.83 -14.93 0.43
C GLU A 84 2.84 -13.54 -0.24
N GLN A 85 2.95 -13.48 -1.57
CA GLN A 85 2.90 -12.22 -2.31
C GLN A 85 1.53 -11.55 -2.18
N ARG A 86 0.44 -12.32 -2.24
CA ARG A 86 -0.91 -11.78 -1.99
C ARG A 86 -1.04 -11.21 -0.58
N ARG A 87 -0.59 -11.95 0.45
CA ARG A 87 -0.60 -11.48 1.83
C ARG A 87 0.21 -10.19 2.00
N LYS A 88 1.42 -10.14 1.45
CA LYS A 88 2.27 -8.93 1.48
C LYS A 88 1.60 -7.74 0.79
N ALA A 89 0.93 -7.96 -0.34
CA ALA A 89 0.21 -6.91 -1.05
C ALA A 89 -0.99 -6.39 -0.23
N GLU A 90 -1.73 -7.27 0.44
CA GLU A 90 -2.84 -6.91 1.33
C GLU A 90 -2.36 -6.12 2.56
N GLU A 91 -1.28 -6.58 3.20
CA GLU A 91 -0.64 -5.88 4.33
C GLU A 91 -0.15 -4.48 3.91
N ALA A 92 0.47 -4.37 2.73
CA ALA A 92 0.91 -3.08 2.18
C ALA A 92 -0.27 -2.13 1.91
N ARG A 93 -1.37 -2.63 1.34
CA ARG A 93 -2.60 -1.86 1.11
C ARG A 93 -3.21 -1.38 2.43
N ALA A 94 -3.28 -2.26 3.44
CA ALA A 94 -3.81 -1.91 4.76
C ALA A 94 -2.95 -0.84 5.45
N LEU A 95 -1.62 -0.95 5.38
CA LEU A 95 -0.71 0.06 5.91
C LEU A 95 -0.87 1.39 5.19
N GLN A 96 -0.97 1.37 3.86
CA GLN A 96 -1.21 2.58 3.07
C GLN A 96 -2.53 3.25 3.46
N GLN A 97 -3.62 2.47 3.59
CA GLN A 97 -4.91 3.02 4.01
C GLN A 97 -4.83 3.68 5.38
N ARG A 98 -4.18 3.03 6.36
CA ARG A 98 -3.99 3.62 7.69
C ARG A 98 -3.22 4.94 7.67
N ARG A 99 -2.23 5.06 6.78
CA ARG A 99 -1.47 6.31 6.60
C ARG A 99 -2.34 7.41 6.01
N LEU A 100 -3.15 7.09 5.00
CA LEU A 100 -4.10 8.04 4.40
C LEU A 100 -5.15 8.50 5.42
N ASP A 101 -5.70 7.56 6.20
CA ASP A 101 -6.67 7.86 7.26
C ASP A 101 -6.07 8.78 8.33
N ALA A 102 -4.84 8.49 8.78
CA ALA A 102 -4.14 9.33 9.75
C ALA A 102 -3.90 10.73 9.19
N ALA A 103 -3.43 10.84 7.95
CA ALA A 103 -3.20 12.12 7.29
C ALA A 103 -4.50 12.93 7.12
N LEU A 104 -5.62 12.27 6.82
CA LEU A 104 -6.93 12.92 6.72
C LEU A 104 -7.35 13.54 8.08
N LEU A 105 -7.22 12.79 9.17
CA LEU A 105 -7.57 13.26 10.52
C LEU A 105 -6.61 14.32 11.09
N GLU A 106 -5.36 14.31 10.63
CA GLU A 106 -4.34 15.30 10.98
C GLU A 106 -4.56 16.62 10.21
N THR A 107 -4.87 16.52 8.92
CA THR A 107 -5.11 17.68 8.06
C THR A 107 -6.40 18.41 8.45
N TYR A 108 -7.41 17.66 8.89
CA TYR A 108 -8.73 18.19 9.23
C TYR A 108 -9.10 17.87 10.70
N PRO A 109 -8.81 18.77 11.63
CA PRO A 109 -9.17 18.65 13.04
C PRO A 109 -10.66 18.32 13.28
N THR A 110 -11.57 18.92 12.50
CA THR A 110 -13.01 18.70 12.58
C THR A 110 -13.63 18.52 11.19
N LEU A 111 -14.83 17.93 11.14
CA LEU A 111 -15.63 17.82 9.92
C LEU A 111 -15.95 19.19 9.32
N SER A 112 -16.22 20.19 10.16
CA SER A 112 -16.46 21.57 9.74
C SER A 112 -15.25 22.19 9.02
N GLU A 113 -14.03 21.89 9.48
CA GLU A 113 -12.81 22.37 8.82
C GLU A 113 -12.57 21.69 7.46
N LEU A 114 -12.92 20.41 7.32
CA LEU A 114 -12.93 19.71 6.04
C LEU A 114 -13.92 20.37 5.06
N ASP A 115 -15.15 20.60 5.51
CA ASP A 115 -16.20 21.25 4.72
C ASP A 115 -15.80 22.70 4.34
N ALA A 116 -15.21 23.46 5.27
CA ALA A 116 -14.69 24.80 4.99
C ALA A 116 -13.50 24.80 4.02
N ARG A 117 -12.66 23.74 4.02
CA ARG A 117 -11.59 23.59 3.03
C ARG A 117 -12.15 23.28 1.64
N ARG A 118 -13.18 22.44 1.56
CA ARG A 118 -13.91 22.16 0.32
C ARG A 118 -14.48 23.45 -0.25
N GLU A 119 -15.21 24.23 0.54
CA GLU A 119 -15.84 25.46 0.04
C GLU A 119 -14.81 26.47 -0.46
N ARG A 120 -13.68 26.62 0.23
CA ARG A 120 -12.57 27.46 -0.26
C ARG A 120 -11.98 26.96 -1.58
N ALA A 121 -11.80 25.65 -1.73
CA ALA A 121 -11.28 25.07 -2.98
C ALA A 121 -12.27 25.25 -4.14
N LEU A 122 -13.57 25.12 -3.88
CA LEU A 122 -14.60 25.36 -4.90
C LEU A 122 -14.70 26.84 -5.27
N ALA A 123 -14.62 27.73 -4.29
CA ALA A 123 -14.63 29.16 -4.53
C ALA A 123 -13.49 29.60 -5.45
N GLU A 124 -12.29 29.04 -5.30
CA GLU A 124 -11.15 29.32 -6.18
C GLU A 124 -11.42 28.93 -7.64
N VAL A 125 -12.03 27.75 -7.86
CA VAL A 125 -12.43 27.31 -9.22
C VAL A 125 -13.52 28.21 -9.79
N GLU A 126 -14.52 28.57 -8.98
CA GLU A 126 -15.63 29.44 -9.40
C GLU A 126 -15.16 30.88 -9.71
N THR A 127 -14.19 31.42 -8.97
CA THR A 127 -13.55 32.71 -9.31
C THR A 127 -12.93 32.65 -10.69
N GLY A 128 -12.09 31.64 -10.97
CA GLY A 128 -11.49 31.49 -12.30
C GLY A 128 -12.52 31.23 -13.40
N LEU A 129 -13.62 30.55 -13.08
CA LEU A 129 -14.74 30.36 -14.02
C LEU A 129 -15.46 31.69 -14.32
N GLY A 130 -15.59 32.57 -13.33
CA GLY A 130 -16.09 33.94 -13.49
C GLY A 130 -15.26 34.74 -14.47
N ASP A 131 -13.93 34.73 -14.33
CA ASP A 131 -13.01 35.44 -15.22
C ASP A 131 -13.13 34.97 -16.68
N VAL A 132 -13.19 33.65 -16.89
CA VAL A 132 -13.34 33.05 -18.23
C VAL A 132 -14.71 33.39 -18.83
N ARG A 133 -15.79 33.38 -18.02
CA ARG A 133 -17.12 33.78 -18.48
C ARG A 133 -17.18 35.25 -18.86
N GLN A 134 -16.53 36.13 -18.11
CA GLN A 134 -16.44 37.54 -18.45
C GLN A 134 -15.72 37.71 -19.80
N ARG A 135 -14.57 37.05 -19.98
CA ARG A 135 -13.84 37.08 -21.25
C ARG A 135 -14.67 36.55 -22.42
N LEU A 136 -15.43 35.47 -22.22
CA LEU A 136 -16.35 34.93 -23.23
C LEU A 136 -17.42 35.95 -23.62
N ALA A 137 -17.99 36.67 -22.65
CA ALA A 137 -18.99 37.71 -22.91
C ALA A 137 -18.41 38.88 -23.72
N GLU A 138 -17.22 39.34 -23.36
CA GLU A 138 -16.49 40.39 -24.11
C GLU A 138 -16.24 39.98 -25.57
N LEU A 139 -15.74 38.75 -25.78
CA LEU A 139 -15.50 38.22 -27.12
C LEU A 139 -16.79 38.02 -27.92
N THR A 140 -17.88 37.64 -27.26
CA THR A 140 -19.17 37.48 -27.92
C THR A 140 -19.69 38.83 -28.43
N LEU A 141 -19.59 39.88 -27.62
CA LEU A 141 -19.94 41.24 -28.04
C LEU A 141 -19.07 41.72 -29.21
N ARG A 142 -17.75 41.42 -29.18
CA ARG A 142 -16.85 41.75 -30.29
C ARG A 142 -17.23 41.00 -31.57
N ARG A 143 -17.49 39.70 -31.47
CA ARG A 143 -17.96 38.86 -32.58
C ARG A 143 -19.23 39.44 -33.20
N ASP A 144 -20.20 39.82 -32.36
CA ASP A 144 -21.49 40.35 -32.82
C ASP A 144 -21.32 41.69 -33.58
N ARG A 145 -20.40 42.55 -33.14
CA ARG A 145 -20.07 43.80 -33.85
C ARG A 145 -19.43 43.52 -35.21
N LEU A 146 -18.42 42.66 -35.26
CA LEU A 146 -17.75 42.28 -36.52
C LEU A 146 -18.72 41.58 -37.48
N ALA A 147 -19.65 40.78 -36.95
CA ALA A 147 -20.72 40.14 -37.72
C ALA A 147 -21.70 41.18 -38.31
N GLN A 148 -22.05 42.23 -37.57
CA GLN A 148 -22.89 43.31 -38.11
C GLN A 148 -22.17 44.12 -39.19
N GLU A 149 -20.87 44.36 -39.05
CA GLU A 149 -20.08 45.05 -40.07
C GLU A 149 -19.97 44.24 -41.36
N THR A 150 -19.83 42.91 -41.26
CA THR A 150 -19.81 42.02 -42.44
C THR A 150 -21.14 42.03 -43.19
N GLU A 151 -22.26 42.20 -42.50
CA GLU A 151 -23.59 42.25 -43.11
C GLU A 151 -23.78 43.46 -44.05
N PHE A 152 -23.00 44.53 -43.88
CA PHE A 152 -22.95 45.69 -44.79
C PHE A 152 -22.34 45.32 -46.16
N TYR A 153 -21.51 44.29 -46.20
CA TYR A 153 -20.85 43.80 -47.41
C TYR A 153 -21.59 42.60 -48.03
N ARG A 154 -22.84 42.29 -47.63
CA ARG A 154 -23.59 41.13 -48.14
C ARG A 154 -23.73 41.06 -49.67
N ASN A 155 -23.70 42.20 -50.35
CA ASN A 155 -23.81 42.31 -51.81
C ASN A 155 -22.46 42.60 -52.50
N GLY A 156 -21.34 42.53 -51.76
CA GLY A 156 -19.99 42.82 -52.22
C GLY A 156 -18.94 41.89 -51.60
N GLU A 157 -17.66 42.16 -51.84
CA GLU A 157 -16.58 41.38 -51.25
C GLU A 157 -16.27 41.88 -49.84
N VAL A 158 -16.30 40.99 -48.85
CA VAL A 158 -15.90 41.29 -47.47
C VAL A 158 -14.39 41.56 -47.44
N PRO A 159 -13.92 42.65 -46.80
CA PRO A 159 -12.49 42.90 -46.64
C PRO A 159 -11.78 41.73 -45.94
N ARG A 160 -10.64 41.30 -46.47
CA ARG A 160 -9.88 40.15 -45.92
C ARG A 160 -9.55 40.32 -44.44
N GLU A 161 -9.16 41.53 -44.05
CA GLU A 161 -8.85 41.88 -42.66
C GLU A 161 -10.03 41.63 -41.72
N LEU A 162 -11.24 42.03 -42.12
CA LEU A 162 -12.47 41.82 -41.35
C LEU A 162 -12.80 40.31 -41.23
N ALA A 163 -12.63 39.55 -42.30
CA ALA A 163 -12.84 38.10 -42.30
C ALA A 163 -11.82 37.36 -41.42
N ASP A 164 -10.56 37.80 -41.42
CA ASP A 164 -9.50 37.22 -40.59
C ASP A 164 -9.69 37.57 -39.10
N GLU A 165 -10.13 38.80 -38.79
CA GLU A 165 -10.46 39.19 -37.42
C GLU A 165 -11.63 38.38 -36.86
N LEU A 166 -12.70 38.21 -37.64
CA LEU A 166 -13.85 37.40 -37.23
C LEU A 166 -13.43 35.95 -36.93
N ARG A 167 -12.63 35.34 -37.81
CA ARG A 167 -12.10 33.98 -37.62
C ARG A 167 -11.24 33.87 -36.36
N THR A 168 -10.45 34.91 -36.07
CA THR A 168 -9.63 34.97 -34.85
C THR A 168 -10.50 35.00 -33.59
N VAL A 169 -11.51 35.87 -33.56
CA VAL A 169 -12.45 35.96 -32.42
C VAL A 169 -13.24 34.66 -32.23
N GLU A 170 -13.66 34.00 -33.32
CA GLU A 170 -14.32 32.70 -33.25
C GLU A 170 -13.42 31.61 -32.66
N GLY A 171 -12.13 31.60 -33.05
CA GLY A 171 -11.12 30.72 -32.47
C GLY A 171 -10.92 30.97 -30.96
N GLU A 172 -10.84 32.24 -30.55
CA GLU A 172 -10.77 32.61 -29.14
C GLU A 172 -12.02 32.17 -28.36
N LEU A 173 -13.22 32.37 -28.91
CA LEU A 173 -14.48 31.92 -28.32
C LEU A 173 -14.50 30.40 -28.10
N ALA A 174 -14.06 29.63 -29.10
CA ALA A 174 -13.96 28.18 -29.00
C ALA A 174 -12.97 27.76 -27.89
N ALA A 175 -11.82 28.42 -27.81
CA ALA A 175 -10.84 28.18 -26.75
C ALA A 175 -11.41 28.50 -25.35
N GLN A 176 -12.07 29.64 -25.17
CA GLN A 176 -12.69 30.01 -23.88
C GLN A 176 -13.77 29.02 -23.46
N ARG A 177 -14.60 28.52 -24.39
CA ARG A 177 -15.59 27.47 -24.11
C ARG A 177 -14.93 26.17 -23.63
N SER A 178 -13.83 25.75 -24.27
CA SER A 178 -13.07 24.58 -23.81
C SER A 178 -12.47 24.77 -22.41
N ILE A 179 -12.07 25.99 -22.06
CA ILE A 179 -11.57 26.30 -20.71
C ILE A 179 -12.71 26.21 -19.69
N ILE A 180 -13.90 26.71 -20.01
CA ILE A 180 -15.11 26.55 -19.18
C ILE A 180 -15.38 25.06 -18.90
N ASP A 181 -15.35 24.22 -19.93
CA ASP A 181 -15.59 22.78 -19.79
C ASP A 181 -14.51 22.09 -18.93
N ALA A 182 -13.25 22.51 -19.05
CA ALA A 182 -12.17 22.04 -18.18
C ALA A 182 -12.40 22.46 -16.72
N LYS A 183 -12.75 23.73 -16.46
CA LYS A 183 -13.03 24.26 -15.12
C LYS A 183 -14.26 23.61 -14.47
N ASN A 184 -15.30 23.32 -15.24
CA ASN A 184 -16.47 22.59 -14.74
C ASN A 184 -16.09 21.15 -14.32
N ARG A 185 -15.24 20.47 -15.10
CA ARG A 185 -14.71 19.14 -14.73
C ARG A 185 -13.83 19.20 -13.50
N GLU A 186 -13.01 20.24 -13.37
CA GLU A 186 -12.20 20.51 -12.18
C GLU A 186 -13.08 20.68 -10.94
N ALA A 187 -14.12 21.53 -11.00
CA ALA A 187 -15.07 21.70 -9.90
C ALA A 187 -15.76 20.38 -9.51
N ALA A 188 -16.17 19.58 -10.49
CA ALA A 188 -16.76 18.26 -10.25
C ALA A 188 -15.78 17.29 -9.57
N ALA A 189 -14.51 17.28 -10.01
CA ALA A 189 -13.46 16.46 -9.41
C ALA A 189 -13.15 16.88 -7.96
N VAL A 190 -13.10 18.20 -7.70
CA VAL A 190 -12.95 18.74 -6.34
C VAL A 190 -14.10 18.30 -5.45
N ARG A 191 -15.36 18.44 -5.90
CA ARG A 191 -16.54 17.96 -5.15
C ARG A 191 -16.44 16.46 -4.87
N ALA A 192 -16.15 15.65 -5.88
CA ALA A 192 -16.08 14.20 -5.73
C ALA A 192 -15.02 13.76 -4.72
N ARG A 193 -13.82 14.35 -4.79
CA ARG A 193 -12.73 14.06 -3.84
C ARG A 193 -13.13 14.41 -2.40
N PHE A 194 -13.63 15.64 -2.18
CA PHE A 194 -14.02 16.06 -0.83
C PHE A 194 -15.21 15.27 -0.28
N GLU A 195 -16.14 14.80 -1.13
CA GLU A 195 -17.22 13.90 -0.68
C GLU A 195 -16.68 12.52 -0.26
N GLU A 196 -15.67 11.98 -0.95
CA GLU A 196 -14.99 10.76 -0.53
C GLU A 196 -14.27 10.94 0.81
N ASP A 197 -13.49 12.01 0.93
CA ASP A 197 -12.81 12.39 2.17
C ASP A 197 -13.83 12.56 3.31
N ARG A 198 -14.96 13.21 3.04
CA ARG A 198 -16.04 13.43 4.01
C ARG A 198 -16.68 12.14 4.48
N ARG A 199 -17.01 11.23 3.57
CA ARG A 199 -17.53 9.90 3.92
C ARG A 199 -16.53 9.14 4.80
N ARG A 200 -15.25 9.12 4.39
CA ARG A 200 -14.20 8.44 5.13
C ARG A 200 -13.98 9.06 6.52
N TYR A 201 -13.99 10.38 6.60
CA TYR A 201 -13.85 11.12 7.85
C TYR A 201 -14.95 10.76 8.86
N ILE A 202 -16.20 10.69 8.39
CA ILE A 202 -17.36 10.34 9.23
C ILE A 202 -17.24 8.90 9.72
N GLU A 203 -16.78 7.96 8.88
CA GLU A 203 -16.51 6.58 9.30
C GLU A 203 -15.45 6.53 10.41
N LEU A 204 -14.35 7.27 10.26
CA LEU A 204 -13.23 7.29 11.20
C LEU A 204 -13.54 7.99 12.53
N THR A 205 -14.45 8.98 12.52
CA THR A 205 -14.77 9.82 13.69
C THR A 205 -16.13 9.51 14.30
N ARG A 206 -16.77 8.40 13.90
CA ARG A 206 -18.10 8.00 14.39
C ARG A 206 -18.22 8.04 15.91
N ASP A 207 -17.18 7.63 16.63
CA ASP A 207 -17.18 7.51 18.10
C ASP A 207 -16.44 8.69 18.81
N ASP A 208 -15.96 9.71 18.08
CA ASP A 208 -15.37 10.92 18.66
C ASP A 208 -16.24 12.16 18.40
N PRO A 209 -17.15 12.53 19.32
CA PRO A 209 -18.07 13.65 19.13
C PRO A 209 -17.36 15.02 19.04
N ARG A 210 -16.10 15.14 19.47
CA ARG A 210 -15.35 16.41 19.41
C ARG A 210 -14.89 16.77 18.00
N ARG A 211 -14.88 15.80 17.10
CA ARG A 211 -14.44 15.95 15.70
C ARG A 211 -15.59 16.13 14.71
N ARG A 212 -16.84 16.00 15.17
CA ARG A 212 -18.04 16.17 14.34
C ARG A 212 -18.38 17.64 14.09
#